data_AF-A0A246PQN7-F1
#
_entry.id   AF-A0A246PQN7-F1
#
_cell.length_a   1.000
_cell.length_b   1.000
_cell.length_c   1.000
_cell.angle_alpha   90.00
_cell.angle_beta   90.00
_cell.angle_gamma   90.00
#
_symmetry.space_group_name_H-M   'P 1'
#
loop_
_entity.id
_entity.type
_entity.pdbx_description
1 polymer ?
#
loop_
_entity_poly.entity_id
_entity_poly.type
_entity_poly.pdbx_seq_one_letter_code
_entity_poly.pdbx_strand_id
1 'polypeptide(L)' 'MVFKSEEELNEAIEEAKASLAIEGMIITKEMERIIKAKVTGKITHEQFIALADAIARRELT' A
#
# COMPACT_ATOMS: atom_id res chain seq x y z
N MET A 1 7.32 0.10 -13.11
CA MET A 1 7.58 -1.27 -12.64
C MET A 1 6.37 -2.11 -13.00
N VAL A 2 6.56 -3.29 -13.59
CA VAL A 2 5.46 -4.19 -13.97
C VAL A 2 5.73 -5.52 -13.28
N PHE A 3 4.85 -5.91 -12.37
CA PHE A 3 4.88 -7.23 -11.73
C PHE A 3 4.35 -8.27 -12.71
N LYS A 4 4.99 -9.44 -12.77
CA LYS A 4 4.67 -10.51 -13.72
C LYS A 4 3.56 -11.42 -13.21
N SER A 5 3.29 -11.42 -11.90
CA SER A 5 2.19 -12.16 -11.27
C SER A 5 1.68 -11.45 -10.01
N GLU A 6 0.50 -11.88 -9.53
CA GLU A 6 -0.02 -11.44 -8.23
C GLU A 6 0.83 -11.95 -7.06
N GLU A 7 1.48 -13.10 -7.23
CA GLU A 7 2.40 -13.67 -6.25
C GLU A 7 3.67 -12.81 -6.09
N GLU A 8 4.29 -12.38 -7.20
CA GLU A 8 5.45 -11.47 -7.17
C GLU A 8 5.09 -10.12 -6.54
N LEU A 9 3.89 -9.62 -6.81
CA LEU A 9 3.38 -8.40 -6.17
C LEU A 9 3.20 -8.59 -4.66
N ASN A 10 2.65 -9.72 -4.23
CA ASN A 10 2.45 -10.01 -2.82
C ASN A 10 3.79 -10.13 -2.08
N GLU A 11 4.77 -10.82 -2.68
CA GLU A 11 6.12 -10.95 -2.12
C GLU A 11 6.78 -9.58 -1.94
N ALA A 12 6.76 -8.73 -2.97
CA ALA A 12 7.32 -7.38 -2.89
C ALA A 12 6.61 -6.51 -1.82
N ILE A 13 5.31 -6.70 -1.62
CA ILE A 13 4.56 -6.00 -0.56
C ILE A 13 4.97 -6.49 0.83
N GLU A 14 5.16 -7.81 1.01
CA GLU A 14 5.63 -8.37 2.29
C GLU A 14 7.05 -7.93 2.62
N GLU A 15 7.95 -7.87 1.64
CA GLU A 15 9.29 -7.31 1.80
C GLU A 15 9.24 -5.84 2.22
N ALA A 16 8.43 -5.02 1.55
CA ALA A 16 8.26 -3.61 1.88
C ALA A 16 7.69 -3.42 3.31
N LYS A 17 6.71 -4.24 3.69
CA LYS A 17 6.16 -4.26 5.07
C LYS A 17 7.24 -4.56 6.09
N ALA A 18 8.04 -5.60 5.86
CA ALA A 18 9.10 -6.00 6.77
C ALA A 18 10.15 -4.88 6.91
N SER A 19 10.55 -4.26 5.80
CA SER A 19 11.49 -3.14 5.80
C SER A 19 10.97 -1.94 6.60
N LEU A 20 9.71 -1.57 6.41
CA LEU A 20 9.10 -0.45 7.14
C LEU A 20 8.89 -0.74 8.62
N ALA A 21 8.57 -1.99 8.97
CA ALA A 21 8.41 -2.41 10.36
C ALA A 21 9.71 -2.29 11.16
N ILE A 22 10.88 -2.46 10.53
CA ILE A 22 12.20 -2.22 11.16
C ILE A 22 12.31 -0.76 11.64
N GLU A 23 11.73 0.18 10.89
CA GLU A 23 11.72 1.61 11.21
C GLU A 23 10.55 2.03 12.12
N GLY A 24 9.75 1.06 12.60
CA GLY A 24 8.56 1.31 13.40
C GLY A 24 7.36 1.81 12.59
N MET A 25 7.40 1.72 11.27
CA MET A 25 6.30 2.07 10.37
C MET A 25 5.47 0.82 10.04
N ILE A 26 4.16 0.87 10.25
CA ILE A 26 3.26 -0.26 10.02
C ILE A 26 2.36 0.01 8.82
N ILE A 27 2.46 -0.83 7.78
CA ILE A 27 1.45 -0.86 6.71
C ILE A 27 0.27 -1.71 7.19
N THR A 28 -0.89 -1.07 7.38
CA THR A 28 -2.12 -1.78 7.74
C THR A 28 -2.71 -2.55 6.56
N LYS A 29 -3.66 -3.47 6.84
CA LYS A 29 -4.41 -4.18 5.78
C LYS A 29 -5.20 -3.24 4.88
N GLU A 30 -5.64 -2.08 5.37
CA GLU A 30 -6.33 -1.08 4.54
C GLU A 30 -5.35 -0.39 3.58
N MET A 31 -4.19 0.01 4.09
CA MET A 31 -3.10 0.59 3.27
C MET A 31 -2.63 -0.40 2.18
N GLU A 32 -2.47 -1.67 2.52
CA GLU A 32 -2.10 -2.71 1.56
C GLU A 32 -3.09 -2.80 0.39
N ARG A 33 -4.40 -2.75 0.66
CA ARG A 33 -5.43 -2.84 -0.39
C ARG A 33 -5.30 -1.68 -1.39
N ILE A 34 -5.08 -0.46 -0.91
CA ILE A 34 -4.95 0.71 -1.79
C ILE A 34 -3.64 0.70 -2.57
N ILE A 35 -2.55 0.18 -1.98
CA ILE A 35 -1.28 -0.04 -2.68
C ILE A 35 -1.47 -1.03 -3.83
N LYS A 36 -2.09 -2.20 -3.57
CA LYS A 36 -2.39 -3.19 -4.62
C LYS A 36 -3.28 -2.62 -5.71
N ALA A 37 -4.33 -1.89 -5.34
CA ALA A 37 -5.22 -1.25 -6.30
C ALA A 37 -4.47 -0.24 -7.20
N LYS A 38 -3.54 0.54 -6.63
CA LYS A 38 -2.75 1.50 -7.40
C LYS A 38 -1.76 0.81 -8.34
N VAL A 39 -1.05 -0.20 -7.85
CA VAL A 39 -0.06 -0.94 -8.63
C VAL A 39 -0.70 -1.72 -9.79
N THR A 40 -1.89 -2.29 -9.57
CA THR A 40 -2.65 -3.01 -10.60
C THR A 40 -3.45 -2.09 -11.54
N GLY A 41 -3.35 -0.77 -11.37
CA GLY A 41 -4.04 0.21 -12.22
C GLY A 41 -5.55 0.32 -12.00
N LYS A 42 -6.09 -0.29 -10.93
CA LYS A 42 -7.52 -0.20 -10.58
C LYS A 42 -7.93 1.20 -10.09
N ILE A 43 -6.98 1.97 -9.55
CA ILE A 43 -7.19 3.36 -9.13
C ILE A 43 -6.11 4.29 -9.70
N THR A 44 -6.46 5.55 -9.90
CA THR A 44 -5.52 6.59 -10.34
C THR A 44 -4.57 7.00 -9.22
N HIS A 45 -3.55 7.79 -9.55
CA HIS A 45 -2.65 8.33 -8.52
C HIS A 45 -3.40 9.28 -7.58
N GLU A 46 -4.29 10.12 -8.12
CA GLU A 46 -5.10 11.08 -7.36
C GLU A 46 -6.05 10.36 -6.39
N GLN A 47 -6.69 9.27 -6.84
CA GLN A 47 -7.52 8.44 -5.98
C GLN A 47 -6.70 7.78 -4.86
N PHE A 48 -5.49 7.31 -5.16
CA PHE A 48 -4.60 6.75 -4.17
C PHE A 48 -4.22 7.78 -3.08
N ILE A 49 -3.84 9.00 -3.48
CA ILE A 49 -3.52 10.09 -2.53
C ILE A 49 -4.72 10.45 -1.66
N ALA A 50 -5.92 10.58 -2.24
CA ALA A 50 -7.13 10.90 -1.49
C ALA A 50 -7.48 9.81 -0.45
N LEU A 51 -7.34 8.53 -0.81
CA LEU A 51 -7.57 7.41 0.11
C LEU A 51 -6.50 7.36 1.21
N ALA A 52 -5.23 7.59 0.87
CA ALA A 52 -4.14 7.61 1.84
C ALA A 52 -4.31 8.75 2.87
N ASP A 53 -4.68 9.96 2.43
CA ASP A 53 -4.97 11.10 3.32
C ASP A 53 -6.16 10.80 4.24
N ALA A 54 -7.23 10.19 3.71
CA ALA A 54 -8.38 9.79 4.50
C ALA A 54 -8.04 8.75 5.57
N ILE A 55 -7.15 7.80 5.29
CA ILE A 55 -6.66 6.82 6.27
C ILE A 55 -5.84 7.54 7.34
N ALA A 56 -4.86 8.36 6.94
CA ALA A 56 -3.97 9.05 7.86
C ALA A 56 -4.73 9.95 8.84
N ARG A 57 -5.78 10.65 8.38
CA ARG A 57 -6.60 11.50 9.26
C ARG A 57 -7.39 10.72 10.31
N ARG A 58 -7.80 9.48 10.03
CA ARG A 58 -8.53 8.63 11.00
C ARG A 58 -7.62 8.12 12.11
N GLU A 59 -6.34 7.93 11.83
CA GLU A 59 -5.37 7.48 12.84
C GLU A 59 -4.97 8.61 13.82
N LEU A 60 -5.30 9.87 13.50
CA LEU A 60 -5.06 11.03 14.36
C LEU A 60 -6.21 11.35 15.33
N THR A 61 -7.35 10.67 15.20
CA THR A 61 -8.55 10.84 16.03
C THR A 61 -8.77 9.66 16.95
#